data_AF-A0A955Y5Y2-F1
#
_entry.id   AF-A0A955Y5Y2-F1
#
_cell.length_a   1.000
_cell.length_b   1.000
_cell.length_c   1.000
_cell.angle_alpha   90.00
_cell.angle_beta   90.00
_cell.angle_gamma   90.00
#
_symmetry.space_group_name_H-M   'P 1'
#
loop_
_entity.id
_entity.type
_entity.pdbx_description
1 polymer ?
#
loop_
_entity_poly.entity_id
_entity_poly.type
_entity_poly.pdbx_seq_one_letter_code
_entity_poly.pdbx_strand_id
1 'polypeptide(L)'
;MRKLTKAEALVLAAVEDRGQGVERVIRGLMSKVEEHHRAISELDDQMGELEVRRSTERAAVFELLGLPGDSLIVREGGEVMVAWEDGDARPLPVEATDPPEIVKPEDHETPDAEATRIPDEGPPAP
;
A
#
# COMPACT_ATOMS: atom_id res chain seq x y z
N MET A 1 -34.04 -47.07 -24.95
CA MET A 1 -33.80 -46.00 -23.97
C MET A 1 -34.37 -46.43 -22.62
N ARG A 2 -33.53 -46.70 -21.62
CA ARG A 2 -34.02 -46.95 -20.24
C ARG A 2 -34.49 -45.61 -19.67
N LYS A 3 -35.73 -45.54 -19.20
CA LYS A 3 -36.27 -44.36 -18.51
C LYS A 3 -35.68 -44.36 -17.10
N LEU A 4 -35.09 -43.24 -16.69
CA LEU A 4 -34.65 -43.04 -15.30
C LEU A 4 -35.85 -43.21 -14.38
N THR A 5 -35.64 -43.94 -13.29
CA THR A 5 -36.59 -43.97 -12.19
C THR A 5 -36.60 -42.63 -11.47
N LYS A 6 -37.70 -42.30 -10.80
CA LYS A 6 -37.84 -41.05 -10.03
C LYS A 6 -36.71 -40.87 -9.00
N ALA A 7 -36.23 -41.98 -8.42
CA ALA A 7 -35.13 -41.97 -7.46
C ALA A 7 -33.78 -41.61 -8.13
N GLU A 8 -33.48 -42.20 -9.29
CA GLU A 8 -32.26 -41.87 -10.05
C GLU A 8 -32.24 -40.41 -10.49
N ALA A 9 -33.40 -39.84 -10.86
CA ALA A 9 -33.48 -38.44 -11.27
C ALA A 9 -33.22 -37.47 -10.10
N LEU A 10 -33.71 -37.81 -8.91
CA LEU A 10 -33.46 -37.03 -7.69
C LEU A 10 -32.00 -37.11 -7.25
N VAL A 11 -31.37 -38.28 -7.34
CA VAL A 11 -29.94 -38.44 -7.03
C VAL A 11 -29.09 -37.64 -8.01
N LEU A 12 -29.41 -37.69 -9.30
CA LEU A 12 -28.68 -36.92 -10.32
C LEU A 12 -28.79 -35.42 -10.06
N ALA A 13 -30.00 -34.91 -9.82
CA ALA A 13 -30.22 -33.48 -9.50
C ALA A 13 -29.46 -33.04 -8.23
N ALA A 14 -29.43 -33.88 -7.19
CA ALA A 14 -28.70 -33.59 -5.95
C ALA A 14 -27.18 -33.59 -6.15
N VAL A 15 -26.65 -34.43 -7.04
CA VAL A 15 -25.23 -34.45 -7.39
C VAL A 15 -24.87 -33.22 -8.23
N GLU A 16 -25.71 -32.84 -9.18
CA GLU A 16 -25.52 -31.63 -9.99
C GLU A 16 -25.52 -30.35 -9.13
N ASP A 17 -26.49 -30.21 -8.22
CA ASP A 17 -26.56 -29.05 -7.30
C ASP A 17 -25.31 -28.96 -6.41
N ARG A 18 -24.82 -30.10 -5.90
CA ARG A 18 -23.55 -30.15 -5.16
C ARG A 18 -22.36 -29.74 -6.02
N GLY A 19 -22.30 -30.20 -7.26
CA GLY A 19 -21.25 -29.83 -8.22
C GLY A 19 -21.21 -28.33 -8.47
N GLN A 20 -22.37 -27.72 -8.72
CA GLN A 20 -22.52 -26.27 -8.88
C GLN A 20 -22.19 -25.49 -7.59
N GLY A 21 -22.50 -26.07 -6.42
CA GLY A 21 -22.10 -25.53 -5.12
C GLY A 21 -20.58 -25.45 -4.98
N VAL A 22 -19.87 -26.54 -5.30
CA VAL A 22 -18.40 -26.62 -5.25
C VAL A 22 -17.77 -25.64 -6.25
N GLU A 23 -18.29 -25.57 -7.48
CA GLU A 23 -17.78 -24.64 -8.49
C GLU A 23 -17.86 -23.17 -8.03
N ARG A 24 -18.98 -22.78 -7.39
CA ARG A 24 -19.13 -21.44 -6.83
C ARG A 24 -18.11 -21.14 -5.75
N VAL A 25 -17.83 -22.09 -4.86
CA VAL A 25 -16.81 -21.94 -3.81
C VAL A 25 -15.43 -21.76 -4.42
N ILE A 26 -15.05 -22.59 -5.39
CA ILE A 26 -13.74 -22.51 -6.05
C ILE A 26 -13.59 -21.14 -6.74
N ARG A 27 -14.61 -20.68 -7.46
CA ARG A 27 -14.60 -19.37 -8.12
C ARG A 27 -14.44 -18.22 -7.12
N GLY A 28 -15.14 -18.30 -5.98
CA GLY A 28 -15.00 -17.33 -4.90
C GLY A 28 -13.58 -17.31 -4.31
N LEU A 29 -12.98 -18.48 -4.11
CA LEU A 29 -11.60 -18.60 -3.63
C LEU A 29 -10.59 -18.02 -4.63
N MET A 30 -10.73 -18.34 -5.92
CA MET A 30 -9.85 -17.80 -6.96
C MET A 30 -9.94 -16.27 -7.02
N SER A 31 -11.15 -15.71 -6.95
CA SER A 31 -11.33 -14.25 -6.91
C SER A 31 -10.65 -13.62 -5.69
N LYS A 32 -10.69 -14.27 -4.52
CA LYS A 32 -10.00 -13.77 -3.32
C LYS A 32 -8.48 -13.88 -3.44
N VAL A 33 -7.96 -14.93 -4.06
CA VAL A 33 -6.52 -15.05 -4.34
C VAL A 33 -6.05 -13.93 -5.27
N GLU A 34 -6.80 -13.60 -6.31
CA GLU A 34 -6.47 -12.49 -7.21
C GLU A 34 -6.49 -11.13 -6.51
N GLU A 35 -7.48 -10.89 -5.64
CA GLU A 35 -7.56 -9.67 -4.82
C GLU A 35 -6.32 -9.52 -3.93
N HIS A 36 -5.91 -10.58 -3.23
CA HIS A 36 -4.71 -10.54 -2.41
C HIS A 36 -3.44 -10.34 -3.23
N HIS A 37 -3.35 -10.96 -4.40
CA HIS A 37 -2.19 -10.79 -5.27
C HIS A 37 -2.04 -9.34 -5.74
N ARG A 38 -3.14 -8.67 -6.08
CA ARG A 38 -3.12 -7.23 -6.42
C ARG A 38 -2.70 -6.38 -5.23
N ALA A 39 -3.25 -6.65 -4.05
CA ALA A 39 -2.90 -5.90 -2.84
C ALA A 39 -1.42 -6.04 -2.47
N ILE A 40 -0.83 -7.23 -2.64
CA ILE A 40 0.61 -7.45 -2.42
C ILE A 40 1.43 -6.64 -3.43
N SER A 41 1.06 -6.68 -4.71
CA SER A 41 1.76 -5.90 -5.75
C SER A 41 1.73 -4.40 -5.46
N GLU A 42 0.58 -3.88 -5.02
CA GLU A 42 0.43 -2.46 -4.68
C GLU A 42 1.28 -2.08 -3.46
N LEU A 43 1.36 -2.96 -2.45
CA LEU A 43 2.24 -2.76 -1.30
C LEU A 43 3.72 -2.77 -1.68
N ASP A 44 4.13 -3.66 -2.58
CA ASP A 44 5.51 -3.71 -3.08
C ASP A 44 5.87 -2.42 -3.84
N ASP A 45 4.96 -1.89 -4.67
CA ASP A 45 5.15 -0.61 -5.36
C ASP A 45 5.28 0.54 -4.35
N GLN A 46 4.39 0.62 -3.36
CA GLN A 46 4.45 1.63 -2.29
C GLN A 46 5.75 1.53 -1.47
N MET A 47 6.21 0.31 -1.17
CA MET A 47 7.48 0.10 -0.49
C MET A 47 8.65 0.61 -1.34
N GLY A 48 8.67 0.32 -2.65
CA GLY A 48 9.69 0.83 -3.56
C GLY A 48 9.75 2.36 -3.59
N GLU A 49 8.59 3.02 -3.66
CA GLU A 49 8.51 4.49 -3.60
C GLU A 49 9.04 5.05 -2.27
N LEU A 50 8.67 4.42 -1.14
CA LEU A 50 9.15 4.83 0.18
C LEU A 50 10.66 4.62 0.34
N GLU A 51 11.22 3.54 -0.21
CA GLU A 51 12.66 3.29 -0.19
C GLU A 51 13.43 4.34 -1.00
N VAL A 52 12.95 4.66 -2.20
CA VAL A 52 13.53 5.72 -3.04
C VAL A 52 13.46 7.06 -2.31
N ARG A 53 12.28 7.43 -1.80
CA ARG A 53 12.09 8.67 -1.05
C ARG A 53 13.00 8.76 0.16
N ARG A 54 13.07 7.69 0.97
CA ARG A 54 13.95 7.60 2.14
C ARG A 54 15.42 7.75 1.73
N SER A 55 15.83 7.15 0.61
CA SER A 55 17.19 7.27 0.08
C SER A 55 17.50 8.72 -0.31
N THR A 56 16.59 9.39 -1.03
CA THR A 56 16.74 10.79 -1.43
C THR A 56 16.79 11.73 -0.23
N GLU A 57 15.87 11.57 0.73
CA GLU A 57 15.85 12.36 1.97
C GLU A 57 17.13 12.14 2.79
N ARG A 58 17.61 10.89 2.91
CA ARG A 58 18.86 10.57 3.58
C ARG A 58 20.06 11.25 2.90
N ALA A 59 20.14 11.19 1.57
CA ALA A 59 21.23 11.83 0.82
C ALA A 59 21.24 13.35 1.05
N ALA A 60 20.06 14.00 1.00
CA ALA A 60 19.94 15.44 1.25
C ALA A 60 20.36 15.83 2.68
N VAL A 61 19.94 15.04 3.69
CA VAL A 61 20.35 15.26 5.09
C VAL A 61 21.88 15.13 5.23
N PHE A 62 22.48 14.16 4.55
CA PHE A 62 23.92 13.92 4.65
C PHE A 62 24.71 15.05 3.98
N GLU A 63 24.27 15.52 2.82
CA GLU A 63 24.85 16.67 2.13
C GLU A 63 24.79 17.93 3.00
N LEU A 64 23.61 18.23 3.58
CA LEU A 64 23.42 19.39 4.47
C LEU A 64 24.32 19.36 5.70
N LEU A 65 24.57 18.17 6.24
CA LEU A 65 25.41 17.97 7.43
C LEU A 65 26.88 17.72 7.10
N GLY A 66 27.27 17.72 5.81
CA GLY A 66 28.63 17.40 5.38
C GLY A 66 29.08 15.98 5.74
N LEU A 67 28.13 15.04 5.89
CA LEU A 67 28.40 13.66 6.27
C LEU A 67 28.78 12.82 5.04
N PRO A 68 29.74 11.89 5.18
CA PRO A 68 30.06 10.96 4.10
C PRO A 68 28.89 9.99 3.84
N GLY A 69 28.73 9.53 2.60
CA GLY A 69 27.54 8.80 2.10
C GLY A 69 27.28 7.44 2.76
N ASP A 70 28.29 6.88 3.41
CA ASP A 70 28.28 5.64 4.20
C ASP A 70 27.93 5.84 5.68
N SER A 71 27.75 7.09 6.13
CA SER A 71 27.40 7.40 7.52
C SER A 71 26.09 6.71 7.94
N LEU A 72 26.00 6.31 9.20
CA LEU A 72 24.80 5.75 9.81
C LEU A 72 24.30 6.68 10.91
N ILE A 73 23.05 7.13 10.83
CA ILE A 73 22.42 7.88 11.92
C ILE A 73 21.72 6.89 12.84
N VAL A 74 22.14 6.82 14.10
CA VAL A 74 21.62 5.90 15.12
C VAL A 74 21.02 6.71 16.27
N ARG A 75 19.95 6.22 16.87
CA ARG A 75 19.41 6.79 18.10
C ARG A 75 19.72 5.89 19.28
N GLU A 76 20.55 6.37 20.20
CA GLU A 76 20.97 5.63 21.39
C GLU A 76 20.70 6.48 22.65
N GLY A 77 20.00 5.92 23.63
CA GLY A 77 19.67 6.65 24.87
C GLY A 77 18.81 7.91 24.71
N GLY A 78 18.21 8.14 23.54
CA GLY A 78 17.45 9.36 23.22
C GLY A 78 18.25 10.41 22.44
N GLU A 79 19.57 10.25 22.36
CA GLU A 79 20.46 11.09 21.56
C GLU A 79 20.61 10.54 20.14
N VAL A 80 20.82 11.45 19.18
CA VAL A 80 21.05 11.09 17.78
C VAL A 80 22.56 11.14 17.51
N MET A 81 23.12 10.00 17.13
CA MET A 81 24.52 9.76 16.89
C MET A 81 24.77 9.52 15.40
N VAL A 82 25.94 9.91 14.90
CA VAL A 82 26.45 9.48 13.59
C VAL A 82 27.58 8.49 13.82
N ALA A 83 27.46 7.30 13.24
CA ALA A 83 28.50 6.28 13.21
C ALA A 83 29.06 6.14 11.79
N TRP A 84 30.37 5.94 11.69
CA TRP A 84 31.09 5.60 10.46
C TRP A 84 31.53 4.13 10.48
N GLU A 85 31.83 3.54 9.31
CA GLU A 85 32.33 2.15 9.21
C GLU A 85 33.60 1.90 10.06
N ASP A 86 34.35 2.96 10.39
CA ASP A 86 35.54 2.90 11.26
C ASP A 86 35.22 2.74 12.76
N GLY A 87 33.95 2.62 13.16
CA GLY A 87 33.54 2.28 14.54
C GLY A 87 33.48 3.43 15.53
N ASP A 88 33.83 4.65 15.11
CA ASP A 88 33.66 5.86 15.92
C ASP A 88 32.21 6.39 15.77
N ALA A 89 31.38 6.23 16.80
CA ALA A 89 30.12 6.95 16.92
C ALA A 89 30.37 8.32 17.57
N ARG A 90 30.04 9.41 16.88
CA ARG A 90 30.12 10.77 17.42
C ARG A 90 28.73 11.41 17.46
N PRO A 91 28.44 12.25 18.47
CA PRO A 91 27.19 13.00 18.48
C PRO A 91 27.12 13.86 17.22
N LEU A 92 25.93 13.95 16.62
CA LEU A 92 25.69 14.86 15.50
C LEU A 92 26.07 16.28 15.92
N PRO A 93 26.86 17.02 15.13
CA PRO A 93 27.08 18.44 15.35
C PRO A 93 25.82 19.17 14.92
N VAL A 94 24.75 19.04 15.70
CA VAL A 94 23.68 20.02 15.70
C VAL A 94 24.25 21.22 16.44
N GLU A 95 24.83 22.17 15.70
CA GLU A 95 24.76 23.56 16.18
C GLU A 95 23.29 23.78 16.51
N ALA A 96 23.01 24.20 17.75
CA ALA A 96 21.68 24.53 18.22
C ALA A 96 21.14 25.73 17.41
N THR A 97 20.78 25.45 16.17
CA THR A 97 19.91 26.27 15.37
C THR A 97 18.53 25.96 15.91
N ASP A 98 17.85 27.02 16.36
CA ASP A 98 16.49 26.93 16.85
C ASP A 98 15.68 26.04 15.90
N PRO A 99 14.89 25.09 16.43
CA PRO A 99 14.05 24.25 15.59
C PRO A 99 13.27 25.16 14.64
N PRO A 100 13.25 24.88 13.32
CA PRO A 100 12.51 25.72 12.39
C PRO A 100 11.08 25.80 12.91
N GLU A 101 10.57 27.02 13.10
CA GLU A 101 9.17 27.21 13.46
C GLU A 101 8.33 26.40 12.47
N ILE A 102 7.65 25.38 12.99
CA ILE A 102 6.63 24.68 12.23
C ILE A 102 5.53 25.72 12.02
N VAL A 103 5.62 26.45 10.92
CA VAL A 103 4.50 27.24 10.43
C VAL A 103 3.41 26.22 10.17
N LYS A 104 2.43 26.17 11.07
CA LYS A 104 1.21 25.40 10.83
C LYS A 104 0.70 25.86 9.48
N PRO A 105 0.39 24.94 8.55
CA PRO A 105 -0.28 25.35 7.32
C PRO A 105 -1.50 26.14 7.77
N GLU A 106 -1.54 27.43 7.43
CA GLU A 106 -2.74 28.23 7.61
C GLU A 106 -3.89 27.46 6.98
N ASP A 107 -5.05 27.50 7.63
CA ASP A 107 -6.30 26.93 7.12
C ASP A 107 -6.61 27.59 5.77
N HIS A 108 -5.97 27.11 4.69
CA HIS A 108 -6.38 27.40 3.34
C HIS A 108 -7.72 26.72 3.20
N GLU A 109 -8.80 27.51 3.34
CA GLU A 109 -10.11 27.17 2.84
C GLU A 109 -9.92 26.54 1.46
N THR A 110 -10.20 25.23 1.39
CA THR A 110 -10.33 24.53 0.12
C THR A 110 -11.32 25.35 -0.71
N PRO A 111 -10.95 25.87 -1.89
CA PRO A 111 -11.92 26.51 -2.74
C PRO A 111 -12.99 25.46 -3.07
N ASP A 112 -14.25 25.81 -2.81
CA ASP A 112 -15.41 24.99 -3.09
C ASP A 112 -15.23 24.33 -4.46
N ALA A 113 -15.11 23.00 -4.46
CA ALA A 113 -15.17 22.23 -5.68
C ALA A 113 -16.57 22.41 -6.26
N GLU A 114 -16.73 23.34 -7.21
CA GLU A 114 -17.89 23.38 -8.07
C GLU A 114 -18.05 21.99 -8.68
N ALA A 115 -19.08 21.28 -8.22
CA ALA A 115 -19.48 20.01 -8.76
C ALA A 115 -19.93 20.22 -10.21
N THR A 116 -19.02 20.03 -11.16
CA THR A 116 -19.36 19.89 -12.57
C THR A 116 -20.30 18.69 -12.69
N ARG A 117 -21.60 18.96 -12.84
CA ARG A 117 -22.60 17.94 -13.18
C ARG A 117 -22.25 17.38 -14.55
N ILE A 118 -21.80 16.13 -14.58
CA ILE A 118 -21.78 15.32 -15.79
C ILE A 118 -23.25 15.05 -16.16
N PRO A 119 -23.72 15.38 -17.38
CA PRO A 119 -25.07 15.03 -17.80
C PRO A 119 -25.20 13.51 -17.91
N ASP A 120 -26.24 13.00 -17.26
CA ASP A 120 -26.66 11.60 -17.24
C ASP A 120 -27.25 11.23 -18.61
N GLU A 121 -26.39 10.86 -19.57
CA GLU A 121 -26.85 10.17 -20.77
C GLU A 121 -27.15 8.71 -20.40
N GLY A 122 -28.43 8.46 -20.13
CA GLY A 122 -28.94 7.12 -19.84
C GLY A 122 -28.61 6.11 -20.94
N PRO A 123 -28.59 4.81 -20.60
CA PRO A 123 -28.15 3.77 -21.52
C PRO A 123 -29.06 3.71 -22.77
N PRO A 124 -28.50 3.43 -23.96
CA PRO A 124 -29.31 3.28 -25.16
C PRO A 124 -30.29 2.11 -24.98
N ALA A 125 -31.56 2.38 -25.29
CA ALA A 125 -32.66 1.43 -25.24
C ALA A 125 -32.43 0.25 -26.24
N PRO A 126 -33.06 -0.92 -26.00
CA PRO A 126 -32.69 -2.21 -26.60
C PRO A 126 -32.95 -2.34 -28.10
#